data_AF-A0A7S2EXA6-F1
#
_entry.id   AF-A0A7S2EXA6-F1
#
_cell.length_a   1.000
_cell.length_b   1.000
_cell.length_c   1.000
_cell.angle_alpha   90.00
_cell.angle_beta   90.00
_cell.angle_gamma   90.00
#
_symmetry.space_group_name_H-M   'P 1'
#
loop_
_entity.id
_entity.type
_entity.pdbx_description
1 polymer ?
#
loop_
_entity_poly.entity_id
_entity_poly.type
_entity_poly.pdbx_seq_one_letter_code
_entity_poly.pdbx_strand_id
1 'polypeptide(L)'
;TDIWSFGAVLYSLCSGGSLFHMGFHGDLRGAAAFADLQGWTAQRAESIIHSNVDDPLAQDLLMQILVPEGERLQTMDAVLRHPFFGPSSGLEAQRILERHEEQQLILEETVIISKLTTDSQRRLEFSTEKQCKIVFDEEKVVVPTCL
;
A
#
# COMPACT_ATOMS: atom_id res chain seq x y z
N THR A 1 -4.85 -24.96 1.67
CA THR A 1 -5.35 -24.40 2.96
C THR A 1 -4.22 -24.21 3.96
N ASP A 2 -3.33 -25.18 4.15
CA ASP A 2 -2.27 -25.13 5.18
C ASP A 2 -1.20 -24.04 4.97
N ILE A 3 -0.88 -23.71 3.72
CA ILE A 3 0.10 -22.66 3.40
C ILE A 3 -0.44 -21.28 3.80
N TRP A 4 -1.76 -21.07 3.68
CA TRP A 4 -2.39 -19.82 4.09
C TRP A 4 -2.38 -19.63 5.60
N SER A 5 -2.75 -20.67 6.35
CA SER A 5 -2.70 -20.64 7.81
C SER A 5 -1.27 -20.48 8.31
N PHE A 6 -0.29 -21.11 7.65
CA PHE A 6 1.12 -20.84 7.92
C PHE A 6 1.48 -19.37 7.70
N GLY A 7 1.07 -18.77 6.57
CA GLY A 7 1.29 -17.34 6.32
C GLY A 7 0.65 -16.43 7.37
N ALA A 8 -0.55 -16.77 7.85
CA ALA A 8 -1.21 -16.01 8.91
C ALA A 8 -0.46 -16.07 10.25
N VAL A 9 0.12 -17.23 10.58
CA VAL A 9 0.99 -17.39 11.77
C VAL A 9 2.31 -16.66 11.58
N LEU A 10 2.93 -16.77 10.40
CA LEU A 10 4.17 -16.07 10.11
C LEU A 10 3.97 -14.55 10.20
N TYR A 11 2.87 -14.04 9.65
CA TYR A 11 2.49 -12.64 9.80
C TYR A 11 2.37 -12.22 11.26
N SER A 12 1.76 -13.04 12.12
CA SER A 12 1.60 -12.68 13.52
C SER A 12 2.90 -12.69 14.30
N LEU A 13 3.86 -13.52 13.90
CA LEU A 13 5.22 -13.50 14.44
C LEU A 13 5.99 -12.27 13.99
N CYS A 14 5.87 -11.88 12.72
CA CYS A 14 6.59 -10.74 12.16
C CYS A 14 6.01 -9.37 12.59
N SER A 15 4.69 -9.25 12.68
CA SER A 15 4.00 -8.00 13.03
C SER A 15 3.71 -7.83 14.52
N GLY A 16 3.81 -8.91 15.31
CA GLY A 16 3.37 -8.93 16.70
C GLY A 16 1.84 -8.83 16.87
N GLY A 17 1.07 -8.86 15.78
CA GLY A 17 -0.38 -8.70 15.77
C GLY A 17 -1.09 -9.74 14.90
N SER A 18 -2.39 -9.92 15.08
CA SER A 18 -3.16 -10.88 14.28
C SER A 18 -3.66 -10.26 12.98
N LEU A 19 -3.52 -10.97 11.86
CA LEU A 19 -3.97 -10.51 10.53
C LEU A 19 -5.49 -10.31 10.45
N PHE A 20 -6.25 -11.14 11.18
CA PHE A 20 -7.68 -10.96 11.40
C PHE A 20 -7.99 -10.99 12.89
N HIS A 21 -9.16 -10.51 13.30
CA HIS A 21 -9.64 -10.71 14.66
C HIS A 21 -9.97 -12.20 14.86
N MET A 22 -9.00 -12.95 15.40
CA MET A 22 -9.11 -14.39 15.61
C MET A 22 -9.36 -14.70 17.08
N GLY A 23 -10.17 -15.74 17.34
CA GLY A 23 -10.31 -16.32 18.67
C GLY A 23 -9.07 -17.09 19.10
N PHE A 24 -9.03 -17.52 20.36
CA PHE A 24 -7.93 -18.32 20.92
C PHE A 24 -7.63 -19.62 20.14
N HIS A 25 -8.62 -20.15 19.41
CA HIS A 25 -8.49 -21.34 18.56
C HIS A 25 -8.10 -21.04 17.10
N GLY A 26 -7.87 -19.78 16.73
CA GLY A 26 -7.58 -19.38 15.35
C GLY A 26 -8.82 -19.18 14.47
N ASP A 27 -10.02 -19.28 15.03
CA ASP A 27 -11.26 -19.04 14.29
C ASP A 27 -11.49 -17.55 14.06
N LEU A 28 -11.95 -17.19 12.86
CA LEU A 28 -12.38 -15.83 12.54
C LEU A 28 -13.57 -15.45 13.42
N ARG A 29 -13.40 -14.41 14.24
CA ARG A 29 -14.46 -13.93 15.12
C ARG A 29 -15.17 -12.73 14.51
N GLY A 30 -16.46 -12.93 14.24
CA GLY A 30 -17.39 -11.87 13.85
C GLY A 30 -17.60 -11.75 12.35
N ALA A 31 -18.78 -11.24 11.97
CA ALA A 31 -19.18 -11.06 10.57
C ALA A 31 -18.21 -10.15 9.79
N ALA A 32 -17.54 -9.21 10.47
CA ALA A 32 -16.54 -8.34 9.87
C ALA A 32 -15.33 -9.11 9.34
N ALA A 33 -14.78 -10.04 10.12
CA ALA A 33 -13.61 -10.83 9.72
C ALA A 33 -13.91 -11.75 8.51
N PHE A 34 -15.14 -12.27 8.41
CA PHE A 34 -15.60 -13.01 7.24
C PHE A 34 -15.80 -12.11 6.01
N ALA A 35 -16.34 -10.91 6.19
CA ALA A 35 -16.48 -9.94 5.10
C ALA A 35 -15.10 -9.50 4.57
N ASP A 36 -14.11 -9.32 5.45
CA ASP A 36 -12.75 -8.98 5.06
C ASP A 36 -12.03 -10.12 4.34
N LEU A 37 -12.25 -11.36 4.76
CA LEU A 37 -11.75 -12.53 4.04
C LEU A 37 -12.42 -12.67 2.65
N GLN A 38 -13.72 -12.44 2.56
CA GLN A 38 -14.45 -12.53 1.29
C GLN A 38 -13.98 -11.45 0.30
N GLY A 39 -13.67 -10.25 0.81
CA GLY A 39 -13.10 -9.15 0.04
C GLY A 39 -11.57 -9.17 -0.07
N TRP A 40 -10.92 -10.29 0.24
CA TRP A 40 -9.47 -10.34 0.27
C TRP A 40 -8.85 -10.27 -1.13
N THR A 41 -8.02 -9.25 -1.36
CA THR A 41 -7.31 -9.02 -2.62
C THR A 41 -5.82 -8.88 -2.37
N ALA A 42 -5.00 -9.08 -3.39
CA ALA A 42 -3.54 -8.88 -3.31
C ALA A 42 -3.18 -7.47 -2.81
N GLN A 43 -3.93 -6.45 -3.25
CA GLN A 43 -3.74 -5.05 -2.84
C GLN A 43 -4.02 -4.82 -1.35
N ARG A 44 -5.04 -5.50 -0.79
CA ARG A 44 -5.30 -5.46 0.65
C ARG A 44 -4.19 -6.14 1.43
N ALA A 45 -3.72 -7.30 0.95
CA ALA A 45 -2.60 -8.01 1.56
C ALA A 45 -1.35 -7.14 1.60
N GLU A 46 -0.97 -6.55 0.46
CA GLU A 46 0.15 -5.63 0.31
C GLU A 46 0.08 -4.46 1.30
N SER A 47 -1.06 -3.77 1.36
CA SER A 47 -1.24 -2.64 2.27
C SER A 47 -1.09 -3.03 3.75
N ILE A 48 -1.66 -4.17 4.15
CA ILE A 48 -1.59 -4.67 5.53
C ILE A 48 -0.17 -5.11 5.88
N ILE A 49 0.50 -5.82 4.97
CA ILE A 49 1.85 -6.36 5.17
C ILE A 49 2.87 -5.22 5.30
N HIS A 50 2.89 -4.27 4.35
CA HIS A 50 3.84 -3.15 4.40
C HIS A 50 3.62 -2.23 5.60
N SER A 51 2.40 -2.16 6.14
CA SER A 51 2.12 -1.31 7.29
C SER A 51 2.53 -1.93 8.64
N ASN A 52 2.64 -3.25 8.72
CA ASN A 52 2.78 -3.96 9.99
C ASN A 52 4.03 -4.85 10.09
N VAL A 53 4.73 -5.10 8.98
CA VAL A 53 5.91 -5.96 8.95
C VAL A 53 7.11 -5.11 8.52
N ASP A 54 8.17 -5.04 9.32
CA ASP A 54 9.34 -4.23 9.01
C ASP A 54 10.37 -4.94 8.11
N ASP A 55 10.43 -6.28 8.17
CA ASP A 55 11.41 -7.06 7.41
C ASP A 55 10.97 -7.21 5.94
N PRO A 56 11.71 -6.63 4.97
CA PRO A 56 11.37 -6.68 3.54
C PRO A 56 11.37 -8.11 2.97
N LEU A 57 12.19 -9.03 3.50
CA LEU A 57 12.18 -10.43 3.07
C LEU A 57 10.95 -11.17 3.59
N ALA A 58 10.50 -10.82 4.80
CA ALA A 58 9.25 -11.32 5.34
C ALA A 58 8.05 -10.75 4.56
N GLN A 59 8.07 -9.46 4.21
CA GLN A 59 7.02 -8.84 3.40
C GLN A 59 6.86 -9.56 2.05
N ASP A 60 7.95 -9.78 1.31
CA ASP A 60 7.91 -10.46 0.01
C ASP A 60 7.34 -11.88 0.13
N LEU A 61 7.81 -12.65 1.13
CA LEU A 61 7.30 -13.99 1.39
C LEU A 61 5.80 -13.99 1.72
N LEU A 62 5.37 -13.06 2.58
CA LEU A 62 3.98 -12.91 2.96
C LEU A 62 3.11 -12.50 1.78
N MET A 63 3.61 -11.66 0.87
CA MET A 63 2.90 -11.32 -0.37
C MET A 63 2.75 -12.53 -1.31
N GLN A 64 3.69 -13.48 -1.31
CA GLN A 64 3.57 -14.71 -2.11
C GLN A 64 2.63 -15.77 -1.48
N ILE A 65 2.41 -15.70 -0.16
CA ILE A 65 1.59 -16.65 0.59
C ILE A 65 0.16 -16.14 0.81
N LEU A 66 0.00 -14.86 1.15
CA LEU A 66 -1.26 -14.22 1.52
C LEU A 66 -2.02 -13.65 0.31
N VAL A 67 -1.87 -14.29 -0.85
CA VAL A 67 -2.64 -14.05 -2.07
C VAL A 67 -3.79 -15.07 -2.24
N PRO A 68 -4.80 -14.73 -3.06
CA PRO A 68 -5.86 -15.65 -3.44
C PRO A 68 -5.30 -16.98 -3.98
N GLU A 69 -6.06 -18.07 -3.84
CA GLU A 69 -5.59 -19.44 -4.08
C GLU A 69 -4.96 -19.68 -5.46
N GLY A 70 -5.41 -18.96 -6.50
CA GLY A 70 -4.88 -19.09 -7.86
C GLY A 70 -3.44 -18.60 -8.05
N GLU A 71 -2.98 -17.68 -7.21
CA GLU A 71 -1.65 -17.05 -7.34
C GLU A 71 -0.69 -17.47 -6.23
N ARG A 72 -1.18 -18.22 -5.25
CA ARG A 72 -0.42 -18.66 -4.08
C ARG A 72 0.61 -19.72 -4.43
N LEU A 73 1.72 -19.71 -3.69
CA LEU A 73 2.64 -20.86 -3.62
C LEU A 73 1.89 -22.13 -3.22
N GLN A 74 2.06 -23.19 -4.02
CA GLN A 74 1.30 -24.43 -3.88
C GLN A 74 1.97 -25.45 -2.94
N THR A 75 3.27 -25.29 -2.65
CA THR A 75 4.03 -26.24 -1.84
C THR A 75 4.81 -25.55 -0.73
N MET A 76 4.86 -26.21 0.44
CA MET A 76 5.65 -25.71 1.58
C MET A 76 7.16 -25.72 1.28
N ASP A 77 7.62 -26.63 0.42
CA ASP A 77 9.01 -26.64 -0.05
C ASP A 77 9.38 -25.35 -0.80
N ALA A 78 8.47 -24.80 -1.61
CA ALA A 78 8.70 -23.52 -2.29
C ALA A 78 8.76 -22.36 -1.28
N VAL A 79 7.92 -22.40 -0.24
CA VAL A 79 7.92 -21.41 0.85
C VAL A 79 9.24 -21.44 1.62
N LEU A 80 9.73 -22.61 1.99
CA LEU A 80 10.97 -22.77 2.75
C LEU A 80 12.24 -22.48 1.95
N ARG A 81 12.16 -22.54 0.61
CA ARG A 81 13.23 -22.09 -0.29
C ARG A 81 13.32 -20.57 -0.44
N HIS A 82 12.38 -19.82 0.14
CA HIS A 82 12.41 -18.37 0.10
C HIS A 82 13.65 -17.82 0.80
N PRO A 83 14.29 -16.76 0.28
CA PRO A 83 15.48 -16.15 0.89
C PRO A 83 15.32 -15.72 2.36
N PHE A 84 14.07 -15.55 2.82
CA PHE A 84 13.74 -15.31 4.23
C PHE A 84 14.25 -16.41 5.18
N PHE A 85 14.21 -17.69 4.77
CA PHE A 85 14.57 -18.82 5.65
C PHE A 85 16.04 -19.25 5.55
N GLY A 86 16.83 -18.69 4.63
CA GLY A 86 18.25 -19.03 4.57
C GLY A 86 19.04 -18.41 3.42
N PRO A 87 20.37 -18.46 3.49
CA PRO A 87 21.29 -17.81 2.54
C PRO A 87 21.39 -18.54 1.18
N SER A 88 20.55 -19.55 0.93
CA SER A 88 20.53 -20.40 -0.27
C SER A 88 20.43 -19.60 -1.57
N SER A 89 19.93 -18.37 -1.48
CA SER A 89 19.67 -17.47 -2.59
C SER A 89 20.06 -16.03 -2.25
N GLY A 90 21.29 -15.82 -1.75
CA GLY A 90 21.81 -14.49 -1.40
C GLY A 90 21.66 -13.43 -2.51
N LEU A 91 21.75 -13.83 -3.79
CA LEU A 91 21.48 -12.94 -4.93
C LEU A 91 20.02 -12.50 -5.03
N GLU A 92 19.08 -13.39 -4.68
CA GLU A 92 17.65 -13.12 -4.73
C GLU A 92 17.21 -12.28 -3.51
N ALA A 93 17.76 -12.58 -2.32
CA ALA A 93 17.63 -11.71 -1.16
C ALA A 93 18.08 -10.28 -1.48
N GLN A 94 19.26 -10.15 -2.09
CA GLN A 94 19.82 -8.85 -2.44
C GLN A 94 18.93 -8.09 -3.43
N ARG A 95 18.39 -8.77 -4.45
CA ARG A 95 17.43 -8.16 -5.39
C ARG A 95 16.13 -7.70 -4.72
N ILE A 96 15.61 -8.46 -3.76
CA ILE A 96 14.41 -8.08 -3.01
C ILE A 96 14.69 -6.84 -2.17
N LEU A 97 15.85 -6.79 -1.50
CA LEU A 97 16.28 -5.64 -0.71
C LEU A 97 16.49 -4.39 -1.58
N GLU A 98 17.20 -4.52 -2.70
CA GLU A 98 17.41 -3.43 -3.67
C GLU A 98 16.07 -2.89 -4.18
N ARG A 99 15.14 -3.77 -4.58
CA ARG A 99 13.80 -3.35 -5.03
C ARG A 99 13.04 -2.60 -3.94
N HIS A 100 13.12 -3.07 -2.69
CA HIS A 100 12.45 -2.42 -1.57
C HIS A 100 13.05 -1.03 -1.30
N GLU A 101 14.37 -0.88 -1.34
CA GLU A 101 15.04 0.42 -1.23
C GLU A 101 14.63 1.37 -2.36
N GLU A 102 14.60 0.90 -3.62
CA GLU A 102 14.13 1.68 -4.76
C GLU A 102 12.68 2.16 -4.57
N GLN A 103 11.79 1.29 -4.11
CA GLN A 103 10.39 1.63 -3.84
C GLN A 103 10.25 2.69 -2.74
N GLN A 104 11.06 2.60 -1.67
CA GLN A 104 11.05 3.61 -0.61
C GLN A 104 11.51 4.99 -1.14
N LEU A 105 12.57 5.04 -1.94
CA LEU A 105 13.04 6.28 -2.56
C LEU A 105 11.97 6.90 -3.46
N ILE A 106 11.31 6.09 -4.30
CA ILE A 106 10.22 6.56 -5.16
C ILE A 106 9.07 7.15 -4.34
N LEU A 107 8.69 6.52 -3.23
CA LEU A 107 7.62 7.02 -2.37
C LEU A 107 7.99 8.39 -1.76
N GLU A 108 9.22 8.54 -1.27
CA GLU A 108 9.70 9.81 -0.73
C GLU A 108 9.70 10.93 -1.78
N GLU A 109 10.21 10.65 -2.98
CA GLU A 109 10.19 11.59 -4.10
C GLU A 109 8.76 11.95 -4.51
N THR A 110 7.85 10.97 -4.58
CA THR A 110 6.45 11.18 -4.97
C THR A 110 5.71 12.08 -3.97
N VAL A 111 5.99 11.93 -2.67
CA VAL A 111 5.46 12.82 -1.62
C VAL A 111 5.89 14.26 -1.84
N ILE A 112 7.17 14.49 -2.20
CA ILE A 112 7.70 15.82 -2.48
C ILE A 112 7.02 16.42 -3.72
N ILE A 113 6.91 15.64 -4.80
CA ILE A 113 6.26 16.07 -6.05
C ILE A 113 4.80 16.45 -5.80
N SER A 114 4.07 15.63 -5.04
CA SER A 114 2.66 15.90 -4.70
C SER A 114 2.49 17.22 -3.92
N LYS A 115 3.35 17.47 -2.93
CA LYS A 115 3.36 18.73 -2.18
C LYS A 115 3.64 19.93 -3.09
N LEU A 116 4.68 19.83 -3.92
CA LEU A 116 5.06 20.89 -4.86
C LEU A 116 3.94 21.18 -5.87
N THR A 117 3.27 20.14 -6.35
CA THR A 117 2.15 20.22 -7.29
C THR A 117 0.98 20.96 -6.64
N THR A 118 0.62 20.59 -5.41
CA THR A 118 -0.45 21.22 -4.64
C THR A 118 -0.16 22.71 -4.40
N ASP A 119 1.07 23.06 -4.03
CA ASP A 119 1.46 24.45 -3.81
C ASP A 119 1.47 25.26 -5.12
N SER A 120 1.89 24.65 -6.23
CA SER A 120 1.84 25.29 -7.56
C SER A 120 0.40 25.56 -7.99
N GLN A 121 -0.50 24.59 -7.77
CA GLN A 121 -1.93 24.74 -8.05
C GLN A 121 -2.55 25.90 -7.25
N ARG A 122 -2.28 25.97 -5.94
CA ARG A 122 -2.76 27.08 -5.09
C ARG A 122 -2.27 28.44 -5.58
N ARG A 123 -1.00 28.52 -5.99
CA ARG A 123 -0.43 29.77 -6.54
C ARG A 123 -1.09 30.18 -7.84
N LEU A 124 -1.41 29.22 -8.71
CA LEU A 124 -2.14 29.47 -9.95
C LEU A 124 -3.56 29.97 -9.66
N GLU A 125 -4.30 29.32 -8.77
CA GLU A 125 -5.66 29.73 -8.37
C GLU A 125 -5.69 31.15 -7.79
N PHE A 126 -4.73 31.48 -6.93
CA PHE A 126 -4.62 32.84 -6.38
C PHE A 126 -4.24 33.88 -7.43
N SER A 127 -3.37 33.52 -8.39
CA SER A 127 -2.99 34.41 -9.49
C SER A 127 -4.15 34.65 -10.45
N THR A 128 -4.91 33.61 -10.80
CA THR A 128 -6.08 33.74 -11.68
C THR A 128 -7.18 34.55 -11.01
N GLU A 129 -7.43 34.36 -9.71
CA GLU A 129 -8.36 35.20 -8.94
C GLU A 129 -7.96 36.68 -9.00
N LYS A 130 -6.67 36.99 -8.77
CA LYS A 130 -6.17 38.36 -8.86
C LYS A 130 -6.31 38.96 -10.26
N GLN A 131 -5.96 38.20 -11.29
CA GLN A 131 -6.10 38.65 -12.68
C GLN A 131 -7.56 38.94 -13.01
N CYS A 132 -8.48 38.05 -12.63
CA CYS A 132 -9.92 38.28 -12.80
C CYS A 132 -10.36 39.57 -12.10
N LYS A 133 -9.97 39.79 -10.83
CA LYS A 133 -10.31 41.03 -10.12
C LYS A 133 -9.80 42.29 -10.84
N ILE A 134 -8.54 42.28 -11.30
CA ILE A 134 -7.97 43.42 -12.02
C ILE A 134 -8.74 43.70 -13.31
N VAL A 135 -9.00 42.67 -14.13
CA VAL A 135 -9.72 42.82 -15.40
C VAL A 135 -11.13 43.39 -15.17
N PHE A 136 -11.86 42.87 -14.18
CA PHE A 136 -13.23 43.33 -13.88
C PHE A 136 -13.30 44.66 -13.12
N ASP A 137 -12.25 45.08 -12.41
CA ASP A 137 -12.18 46.42 -11.79
C ASP A 137 -11.73 47.50 -12.80
N GLU A 138 -10.87 47.17 -13.77
CA GLU A 138 -10.44 48.09 -14.82
C GLU A 138 -11.52 48.28 -15.91
N GLU A 139 -12.24 47.22 -16.29
CA GLU A 139 -13.46 47.35 -17.08
C GLU A 139 -14.61 47.77 -16.16
N LYS A 140 -14.95 49.07 -16.13
CA LYS A 140 -16.30 49.49 -15.72
C LYS A 140 -17.30 48.83 -16.68
N VAL A 141 -17.75 47.63 -16.34
CA VAL A 141 -18.75 46.89 -17.11
C VAL A 141 -20.05 47.69 -17.04
N VAL A 142 -20.28 48.52 -18.07
CA VAL A 142 -21.56 49.17 -18.28
C VAL A 142 -22.49 48.09 -18.84
N VAL A 143 -23.19 47.41 -17.94
CA VAL A 143 -24.29 46.53 -18.32
C VAL A 143 -25.38 47.39 -18.96
N PRO A 144 -25.69 47.23 -20.25
CA PRO A 144 -26.81 47.94 -20.85
C PRO A 144 -28.09 47.35 -20.28
N THR A 145 -28.67 48.00 -19.28
CA THR A 145 -30.06 47.74 -18.90
C THR A 145 -30.93 48.24 -20.03
N CYS A 146 -31.59 47.31 -20.72
CA CYS A 146 -32.65 47.62 -21.68
C CYS A 146 -33.74 48.41 -20.95
N LEU A 147 -34.00 49.63 -21.40
CA LEU A 147 -35.19 50.43 -21.06
C LEU A 147 -36.36 50.04 -21.98
#